data_AF-A0A0C9RZZ7-F1
#
_entry.id   AF-A0A0C9RZZ7-F1
#
_cell.length_a   1.000
_cell.length_b   1.000
_cell.length_c   1.000
_cell.angle_alpha   90.00
_cell.angle_beta   90.00
_cell.angle_gamma   90.00
#
_symmetry.space_group_name_H-M   'P 1'
#
loop_
_entity.id
_entity.type
_entity.pdbx_description
1 polymer ?
#
loop_
_entity_poly.entity_id
_entity_poly.type
_entity_poly.pdbx_seq_one_letter_code
_entity_poly.pdbx_strand_id
1 'polypeptide(L)'
;LELGGAPFKGFFIAAMDPRTQKRIGSFLKVKGTHPVTCSAVTHNDAHPKSHVSLLWLPPQNQPEGEVVFMATVVESYARYYTGLVAAVPAVP
;
A
#
# COMPACT_ATOMS: atom_id res chain seq x y z
N LEU A 1 -1.94 -4.64 6.54
CA LEU A 1 -1.12 -3.44 6.26
C LEU A 1 -2.02 -2.25 6.51
N GLU A 2 -1.61 -1.34 7.37
CA GLU A 2 -2.40 -0.17 7.72
C GLU A 2 -1.78 1.10 7.11
N LEU A 3 -2.62 1.95 6.52
CA LEU A 3 -2.26 3.31 6.14
C LEU A 3 -3.08 4.26 7.03
N GLY A 4 -2.42 5.02 7.88
CA GLY A 4 -3.07 5.98 8.78
C GLY A 4 -2.30 7.31 8.84
N GLY A 5 -3.00 8.39 9.18
CA GLY A 5 -2.40 9.72 9.35
C GLY A 5 -3.40 10.86 9.24
N ALA A 6 -2.91 12.03 8.81
CA ALA A 6 -3.74 13.18 8.48
C ALA A 6 -4.73 12.84 7.33
N PRO A 7 -5.90 13.51 7.23
CA PRO A 7 -6.89 13.19 6.22
C PRO A 7 -6.34 13.22 4.78
N PHE A 8 -6.58 12.15 4.03
CA PHE A 8 -6.20 12.01 2.63
C PHE A 8 -7.40 11.58 1.78
N LYS A 9 -7.37 11.91 0.48
CA LYS A 9 -8.42 11.59 -0.48
C LYS A 9 -8.11 10.36 -1.32
N GLY A 10 -6.82 10.08 -1.53
CA GLY A 10 -6.38 8.95 -2.33
C GLY A 10 -5.07 8.37 -1.85
N PHE A 11 -4.81 7.14 -2.26
CA PHE A 11 -3.54 6.47 -2.06
C PHE A 11 -3.26 5.52 -3.21
N PHE A 12 -1.99 5.17 -3.40
CA PHE A 12 -1.50 4.10 -4.23
C PHE A 12 -0.38 3.39 -3.49
N ILE A 13 -0.51 2.09 -3.24
CA ILE A 13 0.49 1.31 -2.50
C ILE A 13 0.95 0.15 -3.36
N ALA A 14 2.26 -0.06 -3.45
CA ALA A 14 2.87 -1.20 -4.11
C ALA A 14 3.70 -2.02 -3.12
N ALA A 15 3.67 -3.34 -3.28
CA ALA A 15 4.53 -4.27 -2.56
C ALA A 15 5.73 -4.66 -3.45
N MET A 16 6.95 -4.52 -2.93
CA MET A 16 8.18 -4.71 -3.68
C MET A 16 9.17 -5.58 -2.92
N ASP A 17 9.92 -6.39 -3.66
CA ASP A 17 11.13 -7.05 -3.17
C ASP A 17 12.27 -6.01 -3.14
N PRO A 18 12.88 -5.75 -1.97
CA PRO A 18 13.94 -4.74 -1.85
C PRO A 18 15.20 -5.09 -2.64
N ARG A 19 15.49 -6.37 -2.86
CA ARG A 19 16.69 -6.82 -3.58
C ARG A 19 16.54 -6.73 -5.09
N THR A 20 15.41 -7.21 -5.60
CA THR A 20 15.18 -7.28 -7.06
C THR A 20 14.47 -6.05 -7.61
N GLN A 21 13.91 -5.21 -6.74
CA GLN A 21 13.05 -4.07 -7.09
C GLN A 21 11.81 -4.48 -7.90
N LYS A 22 11.48 -5.77 -7.93
CA LYS A 22 10.29 -6.29 -8.58
C LYS A 22 9.10 -6.17 -7.65
N ARG A 23 7.93 -5.92 -8.24
CA ARG A 23 6.67 -5.94 -7.49
C ARG A 23 6.25 -7.38 -7.21
N ILE A 24 5.85 -7.68 -5.97
CA ILE A 24 5.60 -9.04 -5.49
C ILE A 24 4.29 -9.19 -4.71
N GLY A 25 3.73 -10.40 -4.75
CA GLY A 25 2.47 -10.73 -4.08
C GLY A 25 1.26 -10.08 -4.74
N SER A 26 0.14 -10.05 -4.03
CA SER A 26 -1.12 -9.47 -4.53
C SER A 26 -1.93 -8.85 -3.40
N PHE A 27 -2.68 -7.79 -3.71
CA PHE A 27 -3.63 -7.21 -2.76
C PHE A 27 -5.01 -7.81 -2.98
N LEU A 28 -5.69 -8.14 -1.88
CA LEU A 28 -7.10 -8.56 -1.92
C LEU A 28 -8.01 -7.34 -1.93
N LYS A 29 -9.16 -7.49 -2.61
CA LYS A 29 -10.17 -6.44 -2.64
C LYS A 29 -10.81 -6.32 -1.27
N VAL A 30 -10.61 -5.17 -0.64
CA VAL A 30 -11.30 -4.75 0.60
C VAL A 30 -12.16 -3.52 0.32
N LYS A 31 -13.15 -3.26 1.18
CA LYS A 31 -14.10 -2.15 0.99
C LYS A 31 -13.36 -0.81 0.83
N GLY A 32 -13.76 -0.01 -0.16
CA GLY A 32 -13.14 1.30 -0.43
C GLY A 32 -11.80 1.25 -1.18
N THR A 33 -11.35 0.06 -1.60
CA THR A 33 -10.06 -0.14 -2.28
C THR A 33 -10.21 -0.88 -3.61
N HIS A 34 -9.27 -0.61 -4.51
CA HIS A 34 -9.17 -1.22 -5.82
C HIS A 34 -7.79 -1.87 -5.97
N PRO A 35 -7.67 -3.20 -5.87
CA PRO A 35 -6.44 -3.88 -6.29
C PRO A 35 -6.20 -3.61 -7.77
N VAL A 36 -4.95 -3.30 -8.13
CA VAL A 36 -4.53 -3.12 -9.52
C VAL A 36 -3.53 -4.20 -9.90
N THR A 37 -3.28 -4.33 -11.20
CA THR A 37 -2.24 -5.24 -11.71
C THR A 37 -0.85 -4.84 -11.18
N CYS A 38 0.07 -5.81 -11.15
CA CYS A 38 1.44 -5.64 -10.68
C CYS A 38 1.55 -5.27 -9.19
N SER A 39 0.92 -6.08 -8.32
CA SER A 39 1.09 -6.07 -6.86
C SER A 39 0.91 -4.70 -6.20
N ALA A 40 -0.14 -3.99 -6.60
CA ALA A 40 -0.48 -2.69 -6.04
C ALA A 40 -1.99 -2.55 -5.77
N VAL A 41 -2.35 -1.52 -5.00
CA VAL A 41 -3.73 -1.21 -4.60
C VAL A 41 -3.93 0.29 -4.51
N THR A 42 -5.11 0.77 -4.90
CA THR A 42 -5.52 2.18 -4.84
C THR A 42 -6.87 2.33 -4.15
N HIS A 43 -7.35 3.56 -4.03
CA HIS A 43 -8.67 3.94 -3.53
C HIS A 43 -9.75 3.73 -4.60
N ASN A 44 -11.00 3.49 -4.18
CA ASN A 44 -12.17 3.46 -5.09
C ASN A 44 -12.88 4.82 -5.24
N ASP A 45 -12.64 5.76 -4.33
CA ASP A 45 -13.33 7.05 -4.28
C ASP A 45 -12.47 8.12 -3.59
N ALA A 46 -12.80 9.40 -3.82
CA ALA A 46 -12.08 10.54 -3.29
C ALA A 46 -12.62 11.09 -1.96
N HIS A 47 -13.50 10.36 -1.26
CA HIS A 47 -13.98 10.80 0.06
C HIS A 47 -12.78 10.88 1.02
N PRO A 48 -12.70 11.89 1.90
CA PRO A 48 -11.63 11.98 2.88
C PRO A 48 -11.58 10.76 3.81
N LYS A 49 -10.37 10.25 4.05
CA LYS A 49 -10.08 9.09 4.89
C LYS A 49 -8.91 9.44 5.81
N SER A 50 -8.92 8.96 7.04
CA SER A 50 -7.77 9.05 7.96
C SER A 50 -7.07 7.71 8.13
N HIS A 51 -7.72 6.62 7.69
CA HIS A 51 -7.28 5.26 7.92
C HIS A 51 -7.80 4.31 6.83
N VAL A 52 -6.96 3.36 6.40
CA VAL A 52 -7.31 2.26 5.50
C VAL A 52 -6.54 1.00 5.90
N SER A 53 -7.27 -0.10 6.07
CA SER A 53 -6.71 -1.44 6.28
C SER A 53 -6.65 -2.21 4.96
N LEU A 54 -5.52 -2.83 4.68
CA LEU A 54 -5.23 -3.56 3.45
C LEU A 54 -4.80 -5.00 3.73
N LEU A 55 -5.28 -5.92 2.91
CA LEU A 55 -4.90 -7.32 2.91
C LEU A 55 -3.95 -7.60 1.74
N TRP A 56 -2.74 -8.07 2.06
CA TRP A 56 -1.72 -8.45 1.08
C TRP A 56 -1.41 -9.94 1.24
N LEU A 57 -1.36 -10.65 0.12
CA LEU A 57 -0.97 -12.04 0.03
C LEU A 57 0.47 -12.13 -0.50
N PRO A 58 1.36 -12.86 0.19
CA PRO A 58 2.72 -13.09 -0.28
C PRO A 58 2.73 -13.97 -1.55
N PRO A 59 3.79 -13.85 -2.38
CA PRO A 59 3.96 -14.69 -3.56
C PRO A 59 4.07 -16.18 -3.16
N GLN A 60 3.29 -17.05 -3.82
CA GLN A 60 3.19 -18.47 -3.44
C GLN A 60 4.42 -19.30 -3.81
N ASN A 61 5.24 -18.82 -4.74
CA ASN A 61 6.43 -19.50 -5.23
C ASN A 61 7.70 -19.17 -4.41
N GLN A 62 7.58 -18.37 -3.35
CA GLN A 62 8.70 -17.95 -2.53
C GLN A 62 8.31 -18.09 -1.04
N PRO A 63 8.85 -19.10 -0.33
CA PRO A 63 8.42 -19.41 1.03
C PRO A 63 8.87 -18.36 2.06
N GLU A 64 9.97 -17.66 1.78
CA GLU A 64 10.56 -16.65 2.66
C GLU A 64 11.17 -15.50 1.86
N GLY A 65 11.25 -14.32 2.47
CA GLY A 65 11.84 -13.15 1.86
C GLY A 65 11.39 -11.86 2.53
N GLU A 66 11.88 -10.75 2.01
CA GLU A 66 11.54 -9.41 2.48
C GLU A 66 10.52 -8.75 1.55
N VAL A 67 9.70 -7.88 2.13
CA VAL A 67 8.77 -7.04 1.38
C VAL A 67 8.84 -5.61 1.90
N VAL A 68 8.88 -4.67 0.97
CA VAL A 68 8.75 -3.24 1.24
C VAL A 68 7.43 -2.76 0.66
N PHE A 69 6.62 -2.11 1.48
CA PHE A 69 5.41 -1.43 1.03
C PHE A 69 5.73 0.05 0.82
N MET A 70 5.55 0.52 -0.41
CA MET A 70 5.77 1.91 -0.78
C MET A 70 4.45 2.57 -1.17
N ALA A 71 4.19 3.74 -0.61
CA ALA A 71 2.95 4.49 -0.79
C ALA A 71 3.17 5.83 -1.47
N THR A 72 2.19 6.20 -2.29
CA THR A 72 1.89 7.57 -2.69
C THR A 72 0.55 7.95 -2.10
N VAL A 73 0.45 9.07 -1.41
CA VAL A 73 -0.76 9.53 -0.71
C VAL A 73 -1.14 10.92 -1.22
N VAL A 74 -2.42 11.10 -1.52
CA VAL A 74 -2.97 12.36 -2.06
C VAL A 74 -3.85 13.01 -1.01
N GLU A 75 -3.44 14.17 -0.53
CA GLU A 75 -4.24 15.01 0.38
C GLU A 75 -5.22 15.88 -0.42
N SER A 76 -4.74 16.48 -1.51
CA SER A 76 -5.51 17.29 -2.46
C SER A 76 -4.87 17.25 -3.84
N TYR A 77 -5.54 17.82 -4.86
CA TYR A 77 -4.97 17.92 -6.22
C TYR A 77 -3.60 18.61 -6.27
N ALA A 78 -3.33 19.54 -5.36
CA ALA A 78 -2.08 20.30 -5.30
C ALA A 78 -1.05 19.70 -4.33
N ARG A 79 -1.43 18.74 -3.48
CA ARG A 79 -0.57 18.22 -2.42
C ARG A 79 -0.65 16.70 -2.33
N TYR A 80 0.47 16.07 -2.62
CA TYR A 80 0.67 14.63 -2.57
C TYR A 80 2.07 14.31 -2.09
N TYR A 81 2.22 13.13 -1.51
CA TYR A 81 3.45 12.62 -0.92
C TYR A 81 3.79 11.30 -1.60
N THR A 82 5.03 11.13 -2.03
CA THR A 82 5.51 9.94 -2.76
C THR A 82 6.68 9.29 -2.05
N GLY A 83 6.91 8.00 -2.28
CA GLY A 83 8.08 7.30 -1.75
C GLY A 83 7.99 7.06 -0.24
N LEU A 84 6.78 7.08 0.32
CA LEU A 84 6.56 6.77 1.73
C LEU A 84 6.75 5.26 1.93
N VAL A 85 7.72 4.87 2.75
CA VAL A 85 8.00 3.46 3.05
C VAL A 85 7.33 3.09 4.37
N ALA A 86 6.64 1.95 4.39
CA ALA A 86 6.02 1.45 5.61
C ALA A 86 7.06 1.10 6.68
N ALA A 87 6.83 1.55 7.90
CA ALA A 87 7.61 1.13 9.06
C ALA A 87 7.21 -0.28 9.50
N VAL A 88 8.18 -1.05 10.00
CA VAL A 88 7.92 -2.32 10.67
C VAL A 88 7.36 -2.01 12.06
N PRO A 89 6.21 -2.60 12.47
CA PRO A 89 5.72 -2.44 13.83
C PRO A 89 6.78 -2.91 14.83
N ALA A 90 7.12 -2.07 15.81
CA ALA A 90 7.97 -2.51 16.91
C ALA A 90 7.25 -3.66 17.64
N VAL A 91 7.96 -4.77 17.85
CA VAL A 91 7.45 -5.87 18.68
C VAL A 91 7.36 -5.33 20.11
N PRO A 92 6.22 -5.47 20.82
CA PRO A 92 6.09 -5.10 22.22
C PRO A 92 7.03 -5.91 23.14
#